data_AF-A0A955PYZ8-F1
#
_entry.id   AF-A0A955PYZ8-F1
#
_cell.length_a   1.000
_cell.length_b   1.000
_cell.length_c   1.000
_cell.angle_alpha   90.00
_cell.angle_beta   90.00
_cell.angle_gamma   90.00
#
_symmetry.space_group_name_H-M   'P 1'
#
loop_
_entity.id
_entity.type
_entity.pdbx_description
1 polymer ?
#
loop_
_entity_poly.entity_id
_entity_poly.type
_entity_poly.pdbx_seq_one_letter_code
_entity_poly.pdbx_strand_id
1 'polypeptide(L)'
;MTHIFAMVLTLTMGIMGNSMAANEEMHPLPFIITDIERHIAELTINIEKVSDRMKFLREVPDSNDPLIQEVRNLDLRGWELHQEQWKLQLDGLRFTEGLLRKVQDHPEKKPEALQAWLSRLQEFKEAMNDYRQQRAGIEVLRIETESKLIEQYLR
;
A
#
# COMPACT_ATOMS: atom_id res chain seq x y z
N MET A 1 -26.08 -9.76 12.92
CA MET A 1 -26.03 -8.41 12.35
C MET A 1 -24.56 -7.99 12.31
N THR A 2 -23.90 -8.20 11.18
CA THR A 2 -22.49 -7.89 10.96
C THR A 2 -22.37 -6.47 10.44
N HIS A 3 -21.91 -5.55 11.29
CA HIS A 3 -21.47 -4.23 10.83
C HIS A 3 -20.09 -4.41 10.19
N ILE A 4 -20.06 -4.47 8.86
CA ILE A 4 -18.84 -4.41 8.05
C ILE A 4 -18.40 -2.94 8.08
N PHE A 5 -17.50 -2.60 9.01
CA PHE A 5 -16.78 -1.34 8.96
C PHE A 5 -15.64 -1.50 7.96
N ALA A 6 -15.92 -1.19 6.69
CA ALA A 6 -14.92 -0.94 5.68
C ALA A 6 -14.35 0.46 5.92
N MET A 7 -13.34 0.58 6.78
CA MET A 7 -12.57 1.81 6.88
C MET A 7 -11.51 1.80 5.79
N VAL A 8 -11.91 2.25 4.60
CA VAL A 8 -10.99 2.54 3.50
C VAL A 8 -10.19 3.78 3.92
N LEU A 9 -8.90 3.60 4.18
CA LEU A 9 -7.98 4.70 4.46
C LEU A 9 -7.62 5.41 3.15
N THR A 10 -8.59 6.10 2.56
CA THR A 10 -8.39 7.05 1.45
C THR A 10 -7.74 8.31 2.01
N LEU A 11 -6.42 8.40 1.90
CA LEU A 11 -5.70 9.67 1.99
C LEU A 11 -5.94 10.46 0.69
N THR A 12 -7.10 11.09 0.59
CA THR A 12 -7.39 12.13 -0.40
C THR A 12 -6.99 13.50 0.14
N MET A 13 -6.36 14.30 -0.72
CA MET A 13 -5.90 15.66 -0.48
C MET A 13 -6.94 16.60 0.13
N GLY A 14 -6.46 17.51 0.98
CA GLY A 14 -6.88 18.92 1.07
C GLY A 14 -8.36 19.22 1.34
N ILE A 15 -8.70 19.44 2.61
CA ILE A 15 -9.77 20.37 3.01
C ILE A 15 -9.26 21.18 4.20
N MET A 16 -8.89 22.45 3.95
CA MET A 16 -8.97 23.47 5.00
C MET A 16 -10.45 23.71 5.28
N GLY A 17 -10.89 23.44 6.50
CA GLY A 17 -12.24 23.70 6.95
C GLY A 17 -12.35 23.50 8.45
N ASN A 18 -12.46 24.60 9.19
CA ASN A 18 -12.87 24.58 10.60
C ASN A 18 -14.11 23.72 10.78
N SER A 19 -14.10 22.77 11.72
CA SER A 19 -15.00 22.80 12.89
C SER A 19 -15.12 21.44 13.59
N MET A 20 -15.28 21.56 14.91
CA MET A 20 -15.86 20.61 15.86
C MET A 20 -14.96 19.45 16.31
N ALA A 21 -14.62 19.53 17.60
CA ALA A 21 -14.12 18.42 18.39
C ALA A 21 -15.13 17.27 18.32
N ALA A 22 -14.88 16.33 17.41
CA ALA A 22 -15.45 15.00 17.52
C ALA A 22 -14.87 14.40 18.80
N ASN A 23 -15.75 14.05 19.74
CA ASN A 23 -15.40 13.17 20.84
C ASN A 23 -15.15 11.79 20.19
N GLU A 24 -13.96 11.60 19.62
CA GLU A 24 -13.55 10.32 19.07
C GLU A 24 -13.54 9.33 20.23
N GLU A 25 -14.47 8.37 20.21
CA GLU A 25 -14.42 7.22 21.10
C GLU A 25 -13.07 6.53 20.87
N MET A 26 -12.10 6.82 21.75
CA MET A 26 -10.81 6.17 21.70
C MET A 26 -11.02 4.67 21.94
N HIS A 27 -10.87 3.87 20.89
CA HIS A 27 -10.90 2.42 21.02
C HIS A 27 -9.82 1.97 22.02
N PRO A 28 -10.11 0.98 22.87
CA PRO A 28 -9.12 0.42 23.78
C PRO A 28 -7.88 -0.07 23.02
N LEU A 29 -6.70 0.19 23.57
CA LEU A 29 -5.42 -0.21 22.97
C LEU A 29 -5.36 -1.68 22.52
N PRO A 30 -5.91 -2.67 23.26
CA PRO A 30 -5.93 -4.06 22.81
C PRO A 30 -6.71 -4.28 21.51
N PHE A 31 -7.78 -3.52 21.27
CA PHE A 31 -8.57 -3.60 20.03
C PHE A 31 -7.75 -3.11 18.83
N ILE A 32 -7.07 -1.97 18.99
CA ILE A 32 -6.21 -1.41 17.94
C ILE A 32 -5.04 -2.35 17.60
N ILE A 33 -4.43 -2.99 18.60
CA ILE A 33 -3.35 -3.97 18.37
C ILE A 33 -3.89 -5.16 17.57
N THR A 34 -5.05 -5.70 17.94
CA THR A 34 -5.70 -6.82 17.21
C THR A 34 -5.99 -6.45 15.75
N ASP A 35 -6.47 -5.23 15.50
CA ASP A 35 -6.72 -4.75 14.14
C ASP A 35 -5.44 -4.60 13.31
N ILE A 36 -4.35 -4.12 13.90
CA ILE A 36 -3.05 -4.04 13.23
C ILE A 36 -2.52 -5.43 12.90
N GLU A 37 -2.60 -6.39 13.83
CA GLU A 37 -2.20 -7.79 13.60
C GLU A 37 -2.97 -8.39 12.41
N ARG A 38 -4.28 -8.15 12.34
CA ARG A 38 -5.12 -8.57 11.21
C ARG A 38 -4.62 -7.96 9.90
N HIS A 39 -4.39 -6.65 9.85
CA HIS A 39 -3.89 -6.00 8.64
C HIS A 39 -2.50 -6.49 8.22
N ILE A 40 -1.62 -6.78 9.18
CA ILE A 40 -0.30 -7.40 8.92
C ILE A 40 -0.47 -8.75 8.23
N ALA A 41 -1.38 -9.60 8.73
CA ALA A 41 -1.66 -10.90 8.14
C ALA A 41 -2.23 -10.79 6.72
N GLU A 42 -3.25 -9.94 6.53
CA GLU A 42 -3.88 -9.70 5.22
C GLU A 42 -2.87 -9.19 4.19
N LEU A 43 -2.04 -8.23 4.58
CA LEU A 43 -1.05 -7.63 3.68
C LEU A 43 0.06 -8.63 3.32
N THR A 44 0.49 -9.47 4.28
CA THR A 44 1.45 -10.55 4.02
C THR A 44 0.91 -11.51 2.95
N ILE A 45 -0.34 -11.96 3.09
CA ILE A 45 -1.00 -12.83 2.11
C ILE A 45 -1.10 -12.16 0.74
N ASN A 46 -1.42 -10.86 0.70
CA ASN A 46 -1.53 -10.13 -0.56
C ASN A 46 -0.18 -10.01 -1.27
N ILE A 47 0.91 -9.77 -0.54
CA ILE A 47 2.28 -9.73 -1.08
C ILE A 47 2.66 -11.08 -1.70
N GLU A 48 2.31 -12.19 -1.05
CA GLU A 48 2.53 -13.55 -1.58
C GLU A 48 1.75 -13.77 -2.88
N LYS A 49 0.46 -13.45 -2.90
CA LYS A 49 -0.39 -13.57 -4.11
C LYS A 49 0.15 -12.77 -5.30
N VAL A 50 0.63 -11.55 -5.07
CA VAL A 50 1.26 -10.75 -6.14
C VAL A 50 2.60 -11.35 -6.57
N SER A 51 3.38 -11.94 -5.66
CA SER A 51 4.60 -12.68 -6.02
C SER A 51 4.29 -13.82 -6.98
N ASP A 52 3.27 -14.61 -6.68
CA ASP A 52 2.85 -15.72 -7.54
C ASP A 52 2.37 -15.24 -8.91
N ARG A 53 1.62 -14.13 -8.95
CA ARG A 53 1.18 -13.53 -10.21
C ARG A 53 2.35 -13.02 -11.06
N MET A 54 3.33 -12.37 -10.45
CA MET A 54 4.54 -11.93 -11.15
C MET A 54 5.35 -13.11 -11.68
N LYS A 55 5.49 -14.18 -10.88
CA LYS A 55 6.15 -15.41 -11.31
C LYS A 55 5.45 -16.00 -12.53
N PHE A 56 4.13 -16.15 -12.48
CA PHE A 56 3.33 -16.60 -13.61
C PHE A 56 3.58 -15.75 -14.87
N LEU A 57 3.52 -14.42 -14.74
CA LEU A 57 3.77 -13.51 -15.87
C LEU A 57 5.18 -13.67 -16.45
N ARG A 58 6.21 -13.89 -15.63
CA ARG A 58 7.58 -14.15 -16.09
C ARG A 58 7.74 -15.50 -16.80
N GLU A 59 6.89 -16.47 -16.52
CA GLU A 59 6.91 -17.81 -17.12
C GLU A 59 6.08 -17.93 -18.41
N VAL A 60 5.22 -16.94 -18.72
CA VAL A 60 4.49 -16.91 -20.00
C VAL A 60 5.48 -16.86 -21.17
N PRO A 61 5.32 -17.73 -22.20
CA PRO A 61 6.18 -17.71 -23.38
C PRO A 61 6.21 -16.33 -24.04
N ASP A 62 7.39 -15.93 -24.53
CA ASP A 62 7.55 -14.65 -25.20
C ASP A 62 6.74 -14.61 -26.50
N SER A 63 5.99 -13.52 -26.70
CA SER A 63 5.40 -13.20 -27.99
C SER A 63 6.49 -12.68 -28.93
N ASN A 64 6.37 -12.90 -30.23
CA ASN A 64 7.24 -12.26 -31.21
C ASN A 64 6.86 -10.79 -31.48
N ASP A 65 5.69 -10.35 -31.00
CA ASP A 65 5.25 -8.96 -31.12
C ASP A 65 5.90 -8.09 -30.03
N PRO A 66 6.68 -7.05 -30.40
CA PRO A 66 7.37 -6.20 -29.43
C PRO A 66 6.42 -5.37 -28.54
N LEU A 67 5.23 -5.00 -29.03
CA LEU A 67 4.25 -4.26 -28.23
C LEU A 67 3.61 -5.18 -27.18
N ILE A 68 3.39 -6.46 -27.50
CA ILE A 68 2.93 -7.44 -26.51
C ILE A 68 3.99 -7.66 -25.42
N GLN A 69 5.27 -7.74 -25.81
CA GLN A 69 6.37 -7.84 -24.84
C GLN A 69 6.43 -6.59 -23.94
N GLU A 70 6.28 -5.40 -24.51
CA GLU A 70 6.33 -4.15 -23.74
C GLU A 70 5.15 -4.02 -22.76
N VAL A 71 3.92 -4.36 -23.18
CA VAL A 71 2.77 -4.39 -22.25
C VAL A 71 3.05 -5.33 -21.07
N ARG A 72 3.58 -6.53 -21.33
CA ARG A 72 3.94 -7.48 -20.28
C ARG A 72 5.03 -6.94 -19.34
N ASN A 73 6.05 -6.27 -19.88
CA ASN A 73 7.12 -5.67 -19.09
C ASN A 73 6.57 -4.55 -18.19
N LEU A 74 5.68 -3.71 -18.71
CA LEU A 74 5.02 -2.65 -17.96
C LEU A 74 4.11 -3.21 -16.87
N ASP A 75 3.34 -4.27 -17.16
CA ASP A 75 2.53 -4.97 -16.16
C ASP A 75 3.42 -5.53 -15.04
N LEU A 76 4.50 -6.23 -15.38
CA LEU A 76 5.46 -6.76 -14.40
C LEU A 76 6.04 -5.67 -13.51
N ARG A 77 6.53 -4.58 -14.11
CA ARG A 77 7.10 -3.45 -13.36
C ARG A 77 6.05 -2.77 -12.47
N GLY A 78 4.80 -2.68 -12.95
CA GLY A 78 3.67 -2.18 -12.17
C GLY A 78 3.39 -3.04 -10.93
N TRP A 79 3.42 -4.38 -11.08
CA TRP A 79 3.27 -5.32 -9.96
C TRP A 79 4.44 -5.27 -8.98
N GLU A 80 5.67 -5.14 -9.47
CA GLU A 80 6.88 -5.00 -8.63
C GLU A 80 6.79 -3.76 -7.75
N LEU A 81 6.44 -2.60 -8.33
CA LEU A 81 6.22 -1.39 -7.54
C LEU A 81 5.10 -1.54 -6.52
N HIS A 82 4.01 -2.22 -6.89
CA HIS A 82 2.91 -2.44 -5.97
C HIS A 82 3.33 -3.32 -4.79
N GLN A 83 4.12 -4.35 -5.05
CA GLN A 83 4.69 -5.22 -4.02
C GLN A 83 5.62 -4.44 -3.08
N GLU A 84 6.54 -3.63 -3.60
CA GLU A 84 7.46 -2.85 -2.77
C GLU A 84 6.72 -1.82 -1.91
N GLN A 85 5.68 -1.18 -2.46
CA GLN A 85 4.78 -0.32 -1.69
C GLN A 85 4.12 -1.09 -0.54
N TRP A 86 3.62 -2.30 -0.79
CA TRP A 86 3.01 -3.12 0.26
C TRP A 86 4.01 -3.59 1.31
N LYS A 87 5.24 -3.95 0.93
CA LYS A 87 6.31 -4.26 1.89
C LYS A 87 6.60 -3.08 2.81
N LEU A 88 6.70 -1.87 2.25
CA LEU A 88 6.86 -0.65 3.04
C LEU A 88 5.70 -0.45 4.03
N GLN A 89 4.45 -0.64 3.59
CA GLN A 89 3.27 -0.56 4.46
C GLN A 89 3.29 -1.61 5.57
N LEU A 90 3.69 -2.84 5.25
CA LEU A 90 3.85 -3.93 6.23
C LEU A 90 4.88 -3.59 7.30
N ASP A 91 6.03 -3.05 6.90
CA ASP A 91 7.06 -2.61 7.83
C ASP A 91 6.59 -1.45 8.72
N GLY A 92 5.81 -0.52 8.16
CA GLY A 92 5.16 0.56 8.92
C GLY A 92 4.16 0.05 9.96
N LEU A 93 3.35 -0.96 9.60
CA LEU A 93 2.41 -1.61 10.52
C LEU A 93 3.14 -2.33 11.65
N ARG A 94 4.16 -3.14 11.34
CA ARG A 94 4.97 -3.85 12.35
C ARG A 94 5.69 -2.90 13.29
N PHE A 95 6.21 -1.80 12.77
CA PHE A 95 6.81 -0.75 13.60
C PHE A 95 5.79 -0.14 14.57
N THR A 96 4.60 0.19 14.07
CA THR A 96 3.52 0.76 14.87
C THR A 96 3.03 -0.22 15.94
N GLU A 97 2.85 -1.50 15.58
CA GLU A 97 2.52 -2.58 16.51
C GLU A 97 3.52 -2.66 17.65
N GLY A 98 4.83 -2.64 17.35
CA GLY A 98 5.89 -2.67 18.36
C GLY A 98 5.83 -1.49 19.33
N LEU A 99 5.52 -0.29 18.83
CA LEU A 99 5.33 0.89 19.69
C LEU A 99 4.10 0.74 20.60
N LEU A 100 2.98 0.24 20.06
CA LEU A 100 1.74 0.07 20.82
C LEU A 100 1.87 -1.00 21.90
N ARG A 101 2.54 -2.12 21.61
CA ARG A 101 2.86 -3.15 22.62
C ARG A 101 3.74 -2.60 23.74
N LYS A 102 4.78 -1.84 23.40
CA LYS A 102 5.62 -1.17 24.39
C LYS A 102 4.81 -0.24 25.30
N VAL A 103 3.84 0.49 24.75
CA VAL A 103 2.93 1.35 25.52
C VAL A 103 1.94 0.56 26.37
N GLN A 104 1.50 -0.61 25.88
CA GLN A 104 0.63 -1.51 26.64
C GLN A 104 1.33 -2.03 27.91
N ASP A 105 2.59 -2.45 27.77
CA ASP A 105 3.40 -2.98 28.88
C ASP A 105 3.91 -1.85 29.81
N HIS A 106 4.22 -0.69 29.21
CA HIS A 106 4.81 0.46 29.89
C HIS A 106 4.09 1.77 29.49
N PRO A 107 2.95 2.11 30.11
CA PRO A 107 2.17 3.30 29.76
C PRO A 107 2.93 4.63 29.85
N GLU A 108 3.96 4.69 30.69
CA GLU A 108 4.87 5.84 30.83
C GLU A 108 5.72 6.09 29.58
N LYS A 109 5.86 5.10 28.70
CA LYS A 109 6.61 5.19 27.44
C LYS A 109 5.84 5.88 26.30
N LYS A 110 4.59 6.29 26.54
CA LYS A 110 3.77 7.00 25.54
C LYS A 110 4.48 8.18 24.86
N PRO A 111 5.14 9.11 25.57
CA PRO A 111 5.81 10.24 24.91
C PRO A 111 6.95 9.79 23.99
N GLU A 112 7.75 8.82 24.43
CA GLU A 112 8.85 8.24 23.65
C GLU A 112 8.33 7.53 22.40
N ALA A 113 7.25 6.76 22.53
CA ALA A 113 6.61 6.06 21.42
C ALA A 113 6.01 7.03 20.40
N LEU A 114 5.35 8.10 20.85
CA LEU A 114 4.82 9.14 19.96
C LEU A 114 5.95 9.83 19.19
N GLN A 115 7.04 10.18 19.86
CA GLN A 115 8.18 10.81 19.21
C GLN A 115 8.81 9.89 18.15
N ALA A 116 9.03 8.62 18.47
CA ALA A 116 9.53 7.63 17.52
C ALA A 116 8.60 7.47 16.29
N TRP A 117 7.29 7.47 16.51
CA TRP A 117 6.30 7.43 15.43
C TRP A 117 6.38 8.67 14.54
N LEU A 118 6.39 9.86 15.13
CA LEU A 118 6.47 11.13 14.39
C LEU A 118 7.76 11.23 13.56
N SER A 119 8.90 10.78 14.10
CA SER A 119 10.18 10.78 13.38
C SER A 119 10.14 9.94 12.11
N ARG A 120 9.46 8.79 12.13
CA ARG A 120 9.38 7.89 10.97
C ARG A 120 8.24 8.24 10.00
N LEU A 121 7.24 9.00 10.46
CA LEU A 121 6.05 9.31 9.69
C LEU A 121 6.36 10.06 8.39
N GLN A 122 7.30 11.00 8.43
CA GLN A 122 7.63 11.81 7.27
C GLN A 122 8.28 10.98 6.16
N GLU A 123 9.31 10.20 6.50
CA GLU A 123 9.98 9.28 5.58
C GLU A 123 9.01 8.28 4.96
N PHE A 124 8.09 7.74 5.78
CA PHE A 124 7.05 6.83 5.29
C PHE A 124 6.11 7.51 4.29
N LYS A 125 5.67 8.74 4.57
CA LYS A 125 4.77 9.49 3.68
C LYS A 125 5.43 9.82 2.35
N GLU A 126 6.70 10.22 2.39
CA GLU A 126 7.49 10.53 1.19
C GLU A 126 7.65 9.28 0.32
N ALA A 127 8.14 8.18 0.88
CA ALA A 127 8.30 6.93 0.14
C ALA A 127 6.96 6.40 -0.42
N MET A 128 5.86 6.51 0.33
CA MET A 128 4.53 6.16 -0.18
C MET A 128 4.08 7.05 -1.33
N ASN A 129 4.40 8.35 -1.30
CA ASN A 129 4.10 9.26 -2.39
C ASN A 129 4.91 8.92 -3.64
N ASP A 130 6.20 8.61 -3.48
CA ASP A 130 7.08 8.25 -4.59
C ASP A 130 6.60 6.97 -5.30
N TYR A 131 6.18 5.95 -4.55
CA TYR A 131 5.57 4.75 -5.14
C TYR A 131 4.29 5.08 -5.93
N ARG A 132 3.42 5.97 -5.42
CA ARG A 132 2.21 6.39 -6.15
C ARG A 132 2.54 7.08 -7.46
N GLN A 133 3.51 8.00 -7.44
CA GLN A 133 3.93 8.74 -8.63
C GLN A 133 4.52 7.79 -9.69
N GLN A 134 5.40 6.88 -9.27
CA GLN A 134 5.99 5.91 -10.18
C GLN A 134 4.93 4.98 -10.80
N ARG A 135 3.96 4.50 -10.00
CA ARG A 135 2.87 3.66 -10.50
C ARG A 135 1.98 4.39 -11.50
N ALA A 136 1.63 5.65 -11.24
CA ALA A 136 0.87 6.47 -12.19
C ALA A 136 1.62 6.62 -13.52
N GLY A 137 2.94 6.82 -13.48
CA GLY A 137 3.77 6.88 -14.69
C GLY A 137 3.74 5.58 -15.49
N ILE A 138 3.83 4.42 -14.84
CA ILE A 138 3.73 3.11 -15.52
C ILE A 138 2.34 2.90 -16.13
N GLU A 139 1.28 3.26 -15.42
CA GLU A 139 -0.10 3.09 -15.89
C GLU A 139 -0.35 3.89 -17.18
N VAL A 140 0.14 5.13 -17.25
CA VAL A 140 0.08 5.95 -18.47
C VAL A 140 0.79 5.26 -19.64
N LEU A 141 2.04 4.83 -19.44
CA LEU A 141 2.82 4.15 -20.48
C LEU A 141 2.16 2.84 -20.94
N ARG A 142 1.54 2.11 -20.01
CA ARG A 142 0.86 0.85 -20.29
C ARG A 142 -0.37 1.07 -21.16
N ILE A 143 -1.19 2.09 -20.87
CA ILE A 143 -2.36 2.47 -21.67
C ILE A 143 -1.93 2.92 -23.08
N GLU A 144 -0.90 3.75 -23.18
CA GLU A 144 -0.38 4.20 -24.50
C GLU A 144 0.13 3.03 -25.34
N THR A 145 0.84 2.09 -24.72
CA THR A 145 1.39 0.91 -25.42
C THR A 145 0.28 -0.05 -25.85
N GLU A 146 -0.70 -0.31 -24.98
CA GLU A 146 -1.86 -1.11 -25.34
C GLU A 146 -2.68 -0.46 -26.47
N SER A 147 -2.82 0.86 -26.47
CA SER A 147 -3.51 1.57 -27.54
C SER A 147 -2.81 1.36 -28.90
N LYS A 148 -1.48 1.50 -28.94
CA LYS A 148 -0.68 1.21 -30.15
C LYS A 148 -0.82 -0.24 -30.61
N LEU A 149 -0.82 -1.18 -29.66
CA LEU A 149 -1.01 -2.61 -29.94
C LEU A 149 -2.37 -2.85 -30.60
N ILE A 150 -3.45 -2.33 -30.02
CA ILE A 150 -4.80 -2.50 -30.56
C ILE A 150 -4.89 -1.85 -31.95
N GLU A 151 -4.36 -0.65 -32.14
CA GLU A 151 -4.34 0.01 -33.45
C GLU A 151 -3.61 -0.82 -34.52
N GLN A 152 -2.52 -1.52 -34.17
CA GLN A 152 -1.78 -2.38 -35.11
C GLN A 152 -2.64 -3.53 -35.64
N TYR A 153 -3.53 -4.09 -34.81
CA TYR A 153 -4.35 -5.25 -35.17
C TYR A 153 -5.72 -4.89 -35.76
N LEU A 154 -6.17 -3.64 -35.61
CA LEU A 154 -7.44 -3.15 -36.16
C LEU A 154 -7.30 -2.39 -37.49
N ARG A 155 -6.07 -2.07 -37.91
CA ARG A 155 -5.76 -1.47 -39.22
C ARG A 155 -5.47 -2.54 -40.26
#